data_AF-A0A376LE08-F1
#
_entry.id   AF-A0A376LE08-F1
#
_cell.length_a   1.000
_cell.length_b   1.000
_cell.length_c   1.000
_cell.angle_alpha   90.00
_cell.angle_beta   90.00
_cell.angle_gamma   90.00
#
_symmetry.space_group_name_H-M   'P 1'
#
loop_
_entity.id
_entity.type
_entity.pdbx_description
1 polymer ?
#
loop_
_entity_poly.entity_id
_entity_poly.type
_entity_poly.pdbx_seq_one_letter_code
_entity_poly.pdbx_strand_id
1 'polypeptide(L)'
;MGWEVTSAVTLIFLALIFLPRYLKRGIATIPDFLEERYDKTTRIIIDFCFLIATGVCFLPIVLYSGALALNSLFHVGESLQISHGAAIWLLVILLGLAGILYAVIGGLRAMAVADSIKRYWAGYWRVDGADIWPDRDGQGQLYAGH
;
A
#
# COMPACT_ATOMS: atom_id res chain seq x y z
N MET A 1 19.65 0.23 9.33
CA MET A 1 19.77 -1.10 8.71
C MET A 1 19.53 -2.25 9.71
N GLY A 2 18.85 -2.02 10.85
CA GLY A 2 18.37 -3.09 11.73
C GLY A 2 16.85 -3.25 11.71
N TRP A 3 16.12 -2.21 11.32
CA TRP A 3 14.66 -2.15 11.33
C TRP A 3 14.02 -3.09 10.31
N GLU A 4 14.64 -3.30 9.15
CA GLU A 4 14.11 -4.25 8.16
C GLU A 4 14.21 -5.69 8.65
N VAL A 5 15.36 -6.06 9.23
CA VAL A 5 15.64 -7.44 9.68
C VAL A 5 14.76 -7.80 10.88
N THR A 6 14.61 -6.91 11.86
CA THR A 6 13.74 -7.15 13.02
C THR A 6 12.26 -7.19 12.65
N SER A 7 11.84 -6.41 11.64
CA SER A 7 10.46 -6.42 11.16
C SER A 7 10.15 -7.72 10.40
N ALA A 8 11.06 -8.17 9.55
CA ALA A 8 10.90 -9.41 8.80
C ALA A 8 10.72 -10.62 9.72
N VAL A 9 11.57 -10.76 10.76
CA VAL A 9 11.45 -11.85 11.73
C VAL A 9 10.10 -11.79 12.46
N THR A 10 9.69 -10.60 12.92
CA THR A 10 8.39 -10.41 13.57
C THR A 10 7.21 -10.78 12.67
N LEU A 11 7.24 -10.39 11.38
CA LEU A 11 6.19 -10.70 10.41
C LEU A 11 6.10 -12.20 10.12
N ILE A 12 7.22 -12.93 10.09
CA ILE A 12 7.22 -14.38 9.92
C ILE A 12 6.52 -15.06 11.11
N PHE A 13 6.89 -14.69 12.34
CA PHE A 13 6.22 -15.23 13.53
C PHE A 13 4.74 -14.85 13.59
N LEU A 14 4.41 -13.59 13.26
CA LEU A 14 3.04 -13.11 13.18
C LEU A 14 2.25 -13.93 12.15
N ALA A 15 2.77 -14.10 10.94
CA ALA A 15 2.11 -14.88 9.90
C ALA A 15 1.91 -16.33 10.34
N LEU A 16 2.93 -17.01 10.85
CA LEU A 16 2.81 -18.43 11.25
C LEU A 16 1.81 -18.66 12.39
N ILE A 17 1.68 -17.72 13.33
CA ILE A 17 0.77 -17.85 14.48
C ILE A 17 -0.65 -17.39 14.12
N PHE A 18 -0.76 -16.23 13.46
CA PHE A 18 -2.04 -15.59 13.23
C PHE A 18 -2.73 -16.06 11.95
N LEU A 19 -2.00 -16.31 10.86
CA LEU A 19 -2.58 -16.76 9.59
C LEU A 19 -3.42 -18.04 9.71
N PRO A 20 -2.95 -19.14 10.35
CA PRO A 20 -3.78 -20.34 10.50
C PRO A 20 -5.00 -20.10 11.39
N ARG A 21 -4.96 -19.10 12.29
CA ARG A 21 -6.07 -18.76 13.18
C ARG A 21 -7.11 -17.85 12.53
N TYR A 22 -6.69 -16.91 11.68
CA TYR A 22 -7.58 -16.08 10.85
C TYR A 22 -8.33 -16.92 9.81
N LEU A 23 -7.62 -17.80 9.10
CA LEU A 23 -8.22 -18.63 8.05
C LEU A 23 -9.22 -19.67 8.58
N LYS A 24 -8.95 -20.30 9.72
CA LYS A 24 -9.86 -21.30 10.33
C LYS A 24 -11.18 -20.70 10.83
N ARG A 25 -11.22 -19.40 11.09
CA ARG A 25 -12.37 -18.71 11.67
C ARG A 25 -13.15 -17.85 10.66
N GLY A 26 -12.66 -17.73 9.43
CA GLY A 26 -13.32 -16.94 8.38
C GLY A 26 -13.39 -15.44 8.68
N ILE A 27 -12.53 -14.95 9.58
CA ILE A 27 -12.52 -13.56 10.03
C ILE A 27 -11.80 -12.72 8.99
N ALA A 28 -12.50 -11.75 8.41
CA ALA A 28 -11.97 -10.92 7.33
C ALA A 28 -11.17 -9.70 7.83
N THR A 29 -11.44 -9.21 9.05
CA THR A 29 -10.83 -7.99 9.58
C THR A 29 -10.39 -8.09 11.05
N ILE A 30 -9.46 -7.23 11.47
CA ILE A 30 -9.00 -7.17 12.88
C ILE A 30 -10.16 -6.84 13.84
N PRO A 31 -11.07 -5.89 13.54
CA PRO A 31 -12.22 -5.61 14.39
C PRO A 31 -13.18 -6.81 14.51
N ASP A 32 -13.39 -7.58 13.42
CA ASP A 32 -14.21 -8.81 13.47
C ASP A 32 -13.60 -9.86 14.41
N PHE A 33 -12.26 -9.95 14.49
CA PHE A 33 -11.58 -10.82 15.45
C PHE A 33 -11.84 -10.40 16.90
N LEU A 34 -11.92 -9.08 17.13
CA LEU A 34 -12.17 -8.52 18.45
C LEU A 34 -13.64 -8.64 18.84
N GLU A 35 -14.57 -8.61 17.88
CA GLU A 35 -15.99 -8.92 18.11
C GLU A 35 -16.19 -10.34 18.64
N GLU A 36 -15.57 -11.34 18.00
CA GLU A 36 -15.71 -12.74 18.40
C GLU A 36 -15.12 -13.01 19.80
N ARG A 37 -14.11 -12.22 20.19
CA ARG A 37 -13.43 -12.40 21.48
C ARG A 37 -14.02 -11.59 22.63
N TYR A 38 -14.54 -10.39 22.37
CA TYR A 38 -14.95 -9.43 23.39
C TYR A 38 -16.44 -9.13 23.33
N ASP A 39 -16.91 -8.34 22.36
CA ASP A 39 -18.34 -8.11 22.05
C ASP A 39 -18.49 -7.17 20.83
N LYS A 40 -19.72 -6.99 20.34
CA LYS A 40 -20.10 -6.05 19.28
C LYS A 40 -19.79 -4.59 19.62
N THR A 41 -19.96 -4.19 20.87
CA THR A 41 -19.68 -2.83 21.32
C THR A 41 -18.20 -2.50 21.16
N THR A 42 -17.31 -3.46 21.47
CA THR A 42 -15.86 -3.29 21.30
C THR A 42 -15.49 -3.17 19.82
N ARG A 43 -16.13 -3.95 18.94
CA ARG A 43 -15.92 -3.86 17.48
C ARG A 43 -16.21 -2.46 16.96
N ILE A 44 -17.36 -1.88 17.32
CA ILE A 44 -17.76 -0.54 16.87
C ILE A 44 -16.76 0.54 17.32
N ILE A 45 -16.28 0.47 18.56
CA ILE A 45 -15.29 1.42 19.09
C ILE A 45 -13.99 1.34 18.28
N ILE A 46 -13.54 0.12 17.96
CA ILE A 46 -12.30 -0.12 17.23
C ILE A 46 -12.45 0.24 15.75
N ASP A 47 -13.57 -0.11 15.11
CA ASP A 47 -13.90 0.31 13.75
C ASP A 47 -13.86 1.83 13.63
N PHE A 48 -14.47 2.54 14.59
CA PHE A 48 -14.45 3.99 14.62
C PHE A 48 -13.04 4.56 14.79
N CYS A 49 -12.23 3.98 15.68
CA CYS A 49 -10.83 4.34 15.85
C CYS A 49 -10.03 4.14 14.55
N PHE A 50 -10.20 3.00 13.87
CA PHE A 50 -9.53 2.70 12.60
C PHE A 50 -9.97 3.62 11.46
N LEU A 51 -11.26 3.95 11.41
CA LEU A 51 -11.82 4.86 10.40
C LEU A 51 -11.28 6.27 10.58
N ILE A 52 -11.17 6.77 11.82
CA ILE A 52 -10.52 8.07 12.09
C ILE A 52 -9.03 8.01 11.77
N ALA A 53 -8.32 6.98 12.24
CA ALA A 53 -6.88 6.85 12.00
C ALA A 53 -6.57 6.82 10.50
N THR A 54 -7.36 6.09 9.72
CA THR A 54 -7.13 5.98 8.27
C THR A 54 -7.64 7.22 7.53
N GLY A 55 -8.85 7.70 7.83
CA GLY A 55 -9.48 8.80 7.11
C GLY A 55 -8.94 10.18 7.46
N VAL A 56 -8.63 10.43 8.74
CA VAL A 56 -8.22 11.75 9.24
C VAL A 56 -6.72 11.84 9.44
N CYS A 57 -6.05 10.76 9.85
CA CYS A 57 -4.60 10.82 10.04
C CYS A 57 -3.87 10.41 8.75
N PHE A 58 -4.20 9.25 8.18
CA PHE A 58 -3.42 8.71 7.07
C PHE A 58 -3.71 9.38 5.72
N LEU A 59 -4.99 9.57 5.38
CA LEU A 59 -5.42 10.12 4.10
C LEU A 59 -4.83 11.52 3.79
N PRO A 60 -4.85 12.52 4.69
CA PRO A 60 -4.25 13.82 4.39
C PRO A 60 -2.72 13.77 4.31
N ILE A 61 -2.06 12.91 5.10
CA ILE A 61 -0.61 12.73 5.00
C ILE A 61 -0.24 12.19 3.61
N VAL A 62 -0.98 11.21 3.12
CA VAL A 62 -0.76 10.63 1.79
C VAL A 62 -1.05 11.64 0.67
N LEU A 63 -2.16 12.38 0.75
CA LEU A 63 -2.49 13.40 -0.26
C LEU A 63 -1.48 14.54 -0.29
N TYR A 64 -1.06 15.04 0.88
CA TYR A 64 -0.09 16.12 0.98
C TYR A 64 1.30 15.69 0.47
N SER A 65 1.77 14.51 0.90
CA SER A 65 3.03 13.95 0.44
C SER A 65 3.02 13.71 -1.07
N GLY A 66 1.92 13.19 -1.62
CA GLY A 66 1.75 13.00 -3.06
C GLY A 66 1.75 14.32 -3.83
N ALA A 67 1.05 15.34 -3.33
CA ALA A 67 1.06 16.68 -3.93
C ALA A 67 2.46 17.29 -3.93
N LEU A 68 3.22 17.13 -2.85
CA LEU A 68 4.60 17.60 -2.76
C LEU A 68 5.50 16.88 -3.77
N ALA A 69 5.42 15.56 -3.85
CA ALA A 69 6.18 14.77 -4.82
C ALA A 69 5.86 15.17 -6.28
N LEU A 70 4.58 15.36 -6.61
CA LEU A 70 4.18 15.80 -7.95
C LEU A 70 4.67 17.23 -8.25
N ASN A 71 4.57 18.13 -7.27
CA ASN A 71 5.08 19.48 -7.44
C ASN A 71 6.61 19.49 -7.65
N SER A 72 7.35 18.58 -7.01
CA SER A 72 8.79 18.41 -7.24
C SER A 72 9.13 17.80 -8.60
N LEU A 73 8.29 16.90 -9.13
CA LEU A 73 8.53 16.25 -10.43
C LEU A 73 8.19 17.14 -11.62
N PHE A 74 7.07 17.87 -11.54
CA PHE A 74 6.55 18.68 -12.64
C PHE A 74 6.83 20.17 -12.48
N HIS A 75 7.48 20.60 -11.38
CA HIS A 75 7.74 22.00 -11.06
C HIS A 75 6.49 22.90 -11.22
N VAL A 76 5.33 22.38 -10.76
CA VAL A 76 3.99 22.93 -11.04
C VAL A 76 3.86 24.39 -10.62
N GLY A 77 4.49 24.78 -9.50
CA GLY A 77 4.53 26.18 -9.04
C GLY A 77 5.24 27.13 -10.02
N GLU A 78 6.34 26.70 -10.65
CA GLU A 78 7.07 27.50 -11.64
C GLU A 78 6.37 27.49 -13.00
N SER A 79 5.86 26.34 -13.43
CA SER A 79 5.23 26.19 -14.75
C SER A 79 3.91 26.97 -14.88
N LEU A 80 3.17 27.12 -13.79
CA LEU A 80 1.88 27.81 -13.77
C LEU A 80 1.93 29.22 -13.15
N GLN A 81 3.12 29.70 -12.77
CA GLN A 81 3.34 31.01 -12.12
C GLN A 81 2.46 31.24 -10.87
N ILE A 82 2.22 30.20 -10.08
CA ILE A 82 1.37 30.27 -8.89
C ILE A 82 2.26 30.19 -7.63
N SER A 83 1.84 30.85 -6.55
CA SER A 83 2.49 30.70 -5.25
C SER A 83 2.52 29.22 -4.82
N HIS A 84 3.63 28.81 -4.20
CA HIS A 84 3.89 27.41 -3.81
C HIS A 84 2.75 26.80 -3.00
N GLY A 85 2.15 27.58 -2.09
CA GLY A 85 0.99 27.12 -1.31
C GLY A 85 -0.24 26.82 -2.18
N ALA A 86 -0.53 27.68 -3.16
CA ALA A 86 -1.68 27.51 -4.04
C ALA A 86 -1.51 26.31 -4.99
N ALA A 87 -0.29 26.05 -5.46
CA ALA A 87 0.01 24.86 -6.26
C ALA A 87 -0.25 23.56 -5.48
N ILE A 88 0.16 23.50 -4.21
CA ILE A 88 -0.09 22.33 -3.35
C ILE A 88 -1.60 22.14 -3.12
N TRP A 89 -2.34 23.21 -2.79
CA TRP A 89 -3.79 23.13 -2.59
C TRP A 89 -4.52 22.60 -3.84
N LEU A 90 -4.14 23.10 -5.03
CA LEU A 90 -4.71 22.64 -6.29
C LEU A 90 -4.43 21.15 -6.52
N LEU A 91 -3.18 20.72 -6.32
CA LEU A 91 -2.78 19.32 -6.49
C LEU A 91 -3.48 18.40 -5.49
N VAL A 92 -3.64 18.82 -4.23
CA VAL A 92 -4.38 18.04 -3.22
C VAL A 92 -5.84 17.85 -3.63
N ILE A 93 -6.52 18.91 -4.10
CA ILE A 93 -7.91 18.82 -4.57
C ILE A 93 -8.02 17.90 -5.78
N LEU A 94 -7.10 18.04 -6.74
CA LEU A 94 -7.08 17.23 -7.96
C LEU A 94 -6.82 15.75 -7.65
N LEU A 95 -5.85 15.45 -6.78
CA LEU A 95 -5.58 14.09 -6.28
C LEU A 95 -6.77 13.53 -5.50
N GLY A 96 -7.41 14.34 -4.65
CA GLY A 96 -8.61 13.95 -3.90
C GLY A 96 -9.78 13.59 -4.82
N LEU A 97 -10.06 14.41 -5.83
CA LEU A 97 -11.10 14.15 -6.84
C LEU A 97 -10.79 12.89 -7.65
N ALA A 98 -9.55 12.74 -8.12
CA ALA A 98 -9.11 11.54 -8.83
C ALA A 98 -9.26 10.29 -7.95
N GLY A 99 -8.91 10.38 -6.66
CA GLY A 99 -9.07 9.31 -5.68
C GLY A 99 -10.53 8.91 -5.45
N ILE A 100 -11.44 9.89 -5.35
CA ILE A 100 -12.88 9.63 -5.22
C ILE A 100 -13.43 8.96 -6.49
N LEU A 101 -13.05 9.46 -7.68
CA LEU A 101 -13.46 8.87 -8.94
C LEU A 101 -12.99 7.41 -9.05
N TYR A 102 -11.74 7.13 -8.68
CA TYR A 102 -11.19 5.78 -8.62
C TYR A 102 -11.92 4.88 -7.62
N ALA A 103 -12.25 5.41 -6.44
CA ALA A 103 -12.99 4.68 -5.41
C ALA A 103 -14.39 4.27 -5.89
N VAL A 104 -15.08 5.14 -6.63
CA VAL A 104 -16.42 4.87 -7.19
C VAL A 104 -16.37 3.83 -8.32
N ILE A 105 -15.37 3.91 -9.20
CA ILE A 105 -15.31 3.05 -10.40
C ILE A 105 -14.76 1.65 -10.06
N GLY A 106 -13.71 1.57 -9.24
CA GLY A 106 -12.89 0.35 -9.17
C GLY A 106 -12.78 -0.28 -7.78
N GLY A 107 -12.81 0.51 -6.71
CA GLY A 107 -12.56 0.04 -5.35
C GLY A 107 -11.38 -0.95 -5.24
N LEU A 108 -11.52 -2.00 -4.43
CA LEU A 108 -10.51 -3.04 -4.23
C LEU A 108 -10.22 -3.87 -5.50
N ARG A 109 -11.15 -3.93 -6.47
CA ARG A 109 -10.99 -4.74 -7.69
C ARG A 109 -9.92 -4.15 -8.61
N ALA A 110 -9.85 -2.83 -8.71
CA ALA A 110 -8.84 -2.17 -9.53
C ALA A 110 -7.42 -2.39 -8.99
N MET A 111 -7.25 -2.48 -7.66
CA MET A 111 -5.97 -2.83 -7.04
C MET A 111 -5.57 -4.28 -7.38
N ALA A 112 -6.50 -5.23 -7.29
CA ALA A 112 -6.23 -6.64 -7.62
C ALA A 112 -5.84 -6.83 -9.10
N VAL A 113 -6.45 -6.06 -10.01
CA VAL A 113 -6.08 -6.05 -11.43
C VAL A 113 -4.71 -5.42 -11.63
N ALA A 114 -4.40 -4.31 -10.96
CA ALA A 114 -3.09 -3.67 -11.05
C ALA A 114 -1.96 -4.62 -10.60
N ASP A 115 -2.15 -5.38 -9.53
CA ASP A 115 -1.15 -6.35 -9.07
C ASP A 115 -1.02 -7.56 -10.02
N SER A 116 -2.11 -7.98 -10.65
CA SER A 116 -2.08 -9.03 -11.69
C SER A 116 -1.31 -8.58 -12.93
N ILE A 117 -1.51 -7.33 -13.36
CA ILE A 117 -0.77 -6.72 -14.48
C ILE A 117 0.71 -6.61 -14.12
N LYS A 118 1.04 -6.05 -12.95
CA LYS A 118 2.44 -5.96 -12.49
C LYS A 118 3.13 -7.32 -12.51
N ARG A 119 2.45 -8.38 -12.06
CA ARG A 119 3.00 -9.74 -12.08
C ARG A 119 3.22 -10.27 -13.50
N TYR A 120 2.32 -9.99 -14.43
CA TYR A 120 2.50 -10.39 -15.84
C TYR A 120 3.70 -9.68 -16.47
N TRP A 121 3.79 -8.36 -16.30
CA TRP A 121 4.91 -7.57 -16.79
C TRP A 121 6.24 -7.99 -16.15
N ALA A 122 6.26 -8.25 -14.84
CA ALA A 122 7.45 -8.77 -14.16
C ALA A 122 7.86 -10.17 -14.64
N GLY A 123 6.91 -11.00 -15.09
CA GLY A 123 7.21 -12.28 -15.73
C GLY A 123 7.81 -12.11 -17.12
N TYR A 124 7.30 -11.15 -17.89
CA TYR A 124 7.79 -10.82 -19.23
C TYR A 124 9.24 -10.33 -19.22
N TRP A 125 9.57 -9.38 -18.32
CA TRP A 125 10.94 -8.89 -18.15
C TRP A 125 11.93 -9.95 -17.66
N ARG A 126 11.45 -10.99 -16.97
CA ARG A 126 12.27 -12.11 -16.49
C ARG A 126 12.59 -13.13 -17.58
N VAL A 127 11.80 -13.18 -18.66
CA VAL A 127 12.00 -14.08 -19.81
C VAL A 127 12.91 -13.43 -20.86
N ASP A 128 12.85 -12.11 -21.01
CA ASP A 128 13.60 -11.37 -22.03
C ASP A 128 15.04 -10.98 -21.61
N GLY A 129 15.50 -11.43 -20.43
CA GLY A 129 16.91 -11.32 -20.01
C GLY A 129 17.42 -9.90 -19.74
N ALA A 130 16.52 -8.90 -19.70
CA ALA A 130 16.86 -7.54 -19.32
C ALA A 130 16.82 -7.41 -17.79
N ASP A 131 17.81 -7.99 -17.11
CA ASP A 131 17.98 -7.86 -15.66
C ASP A 131 18.56 -6.47 -15.32
N ILE A 132 17.68 -5.47 -15.36
CA ILE A 132 17.95 -4.08 -14.98
C ILE A 132 17.98 -3.85 -13.46
N TRP A 133 17.72 -4.88 -12.65
CA TRP A 133 17.83 -4.83 -11.20
C TRP A 133 19.00 -5.71 -10.74
N PRO A 134 19.98 -5.18 -10.00
CA PRO A 134 21.07 -6.00 -9.50
C PRO A 134 20.51 -6.98 -8.47
N ASP A 135 20.57 -8.27 -8.79
CA ASP A 135 20.25 -9.38 -7.89
C ASP A 135 20.95 -9.17 -6.54
N ARG A 136 20.17 -9.07 -5.46
CA ARG A 136 20.71 -9.06 -4.08
C ARG A 136 20.70 -10.46 -3.47
N ASP A 137 20.63 -11.48 -4.33
CA ASP A 137 20.25 -12.83 -3.96
C ASP A 137 21.24 -13.79 -4.65
N GLY A 138 22.44 -13.95 -4.07
CA GLY A 138 23.49 -14.86 -4.56
C GLY A 138 23.14 -16.35 -4.42
N GLN A 139 21.99 -16.78 -4.96
CA GLN A 139 21.45 -18.14 -4.84
C GLN A 139 20.95 -18.71 -6.18
N GLY A 140 21.30 -18.09 -7.31
CA GLY A 140 20.92 -18.57 -8.66
C GLY A 140 21.87 -19.57 -9.32
N GLN A 141 23.09 -19.79 -8.79
CA GLN A 141 24.10 -20.60 -9.48
C GLN A 141 24.08 -22.12 -9.22
N LEU A 142 23.14 -22.65 -8.41
CA LEU A 142 23.14 -24.07 -8.03
C LEU A 142 22.25 -24.99 -8.86
N TYR A 143 21.55 -24.48 -9.89
CA TYR A 143 20.63 -25.29 -10.71
C TYR A 143 20.94 -25.34 -12.21
N ALA A 144 22.13 -24.89 -12.64
CA ALA A 144 22.59 -25.05 -14.02
C ALA A 144 24.04 -25.56 -14.03
N GLY A 145 24.23 -26.84 -14.36
CA GLY A 145 25.55 -27.48 -14.45
C GLY A 145 25.49 -28.95 -14.02
N HIS A 146 24.86 -29.86 -14.77
CA HIS A 146 25.46 -30.54 -15.93
C HIS A 146 26.38 -29.71 -16.84
#